data_AF-A0A349JKE9-F1
#
_entry.id   AF-A0A349JKE9-F1
#
_cell.length_a   1.000
_cell.length_b   1.000
_cell.length_c   1.000
_cell.angle_alpha   90.00
_cell.angle_beta   90.00
_cell.angle_gamma   90.00
#
_symmetry.space_group_name_H-M   'P 1'
#
loop_
_entity.id
_entity.type
_entity.pdbx_description
1 polymer ?
#
loop_
_entity_poly.entity_id
_entity_poly.type
_entity_poly.pdbx_seq_one_letter_code
_entity_poly.pdbx_strand_id
1 'polypeptide(L)' 'LPEYEEITRSLPFASIRTADWSKAVAPFWDIVIDSAFTPSAIWGLLTSGWTTIQAALSLGLMSRGYQSGLIRFGLICAVK' A
#
# COMPACT_ATOMS: atom_id res chain seq x y z
N LEU A 1 0.83 13.00 -2.17
CA LEU A 1 -0.53 13.43 -1.75
C LEU A 1 -0.90 14.78 -2.33
N PRO A 2 -0.06 15.83 -2.28
CA PRO A 2 -0.44 17.13 -2.82
C PRO A 2 -0.87 17.07 -4.30
N GLU A 3 -0.29 16.15 -5.09
CA GLU A 3 -0.60 15.98 -6.51
C GLU A 3 -2.04 15.48 -6.74
N TYR A 4 -2.49 14.50 -5.95
CA TYR A 4 -3.85 13.96 -6.05
C TYR A 4 -4.89 14.93 -5.48
N GLU A 5 -4.51 15.71 -4.46
CA GLU A 5 -5.34 16.79 -3.95
C GLU A 5 -5.55 17.87 -5.02
N GLU A 6 -4.49 18.27 -5.72
CA GLU A 6 -4.56 19.26 -6.79
C GLU A 6 -5.46 18.79 -7.95
N ILE A 7 -5.32 17.54 -8.36
CA ILE A 7 -6.23 16.93 -9.34
C ILE A 7 -7.69 17.01 -8.85
N THR A 8 -7.94 16.71 -7.57
CA THR A 8 -9.30 16.77 -7.01
C THR A 8 -9.85 18.20 -6.97
N ARG A 9 -9.00 19.19 -6.66
CA ARG A 9 -9.35 20.62 -6.66
C ARG A 9 -9.65 21.17 -8.06
N SER A 10 -9.09 20.56 -9.11
CA SER A 10 -9.38 20.93 -10.50
C SER A 10 -10.77 20.47 -11.00
N LEU A 11 -11.46 19.65 -10.22
CA LEU A 11 -12.77 19.07 -10.54
C LEU A 11 -13.88 19.79 -9.76
N PRO A 12 -15.15 19.74 -10.20
CA PRO A 12 -16.27 20.42 -9.54
C PRO A 12 -16.74 19.67 -8.28
N PHE A 13 -15.84 19.47 -7.33
CA PHE A 13 -16.13 18.85 -6.03
C PHE A 13 -16.11 19.89 -4.91
N ALA A 14 -17.03 19.76 -3.96
CA ALA A 14 -17.11 20.56 -2.75
C ALA A 14 -16.59 19.80 -1.52
N SER A 15 -16.27 20.53 -0.46
CA SER A 15 -15.89 19.96 0.85
C SER A 15 -14.72 18.96 0.79
N ILE A 16 -13.73 19.22 -0.08
CA ILE A 16 -12.55 18.35 -0.23
C ILE A 16 -11.77 18.29 1.09
N ARG A 17 -11.52 17.07 1.57
CA ARG A 17 -10.69 16.78 2.75
C ARG A 17 -9.68 15.71 2.37
N THR A 18 -8.44 15.90 2.78
CA THR A 18 -7.37 14.94 2.59
C THR A 18 -6.80 14.52 3.93
N ALA A 19 -6.33 13.27 4.03
CA ALA A 19 -5.65 12.76 5.21
C ALA A 19 -4.56 11.76 4.83
N ASP A 20 -3.45 11.79 5.54
CA ASP A 20 -2.41 10.76 5.45
C ASP A 20 -2.73 9.64 6.46
N TRP A 21 -3.11 8.48 5.94
CA TRP A 21 -3.45 7.30 6.70
C TRP A 21 -2.29 6.30 6.79
N SER A 22 -1.12 6.63 6.25
CA SER A 22 0.01 5.68 6.16
C SER A 22 0.38 5.08 7.51
N LYS A 23 0.40 5.88 8.58
CA LYS A 23 0.66 5.40 9.94
C LYS A 23 -0.46 4.53 10.51
N ALA A 24 -1.71 4.87 10.19
CA ALA A 24 -2.88 4.15 10.71
C ALA A 24 -2.97 2.73 10.12
N VAL A 25 -2.57 2.57 8.86
CA VAL A 25 -2.63 1.27 8.16
C VAL A 25 -1.32 0.49 8.22
N ALA A 26 -0.21 1.10 8.66
CA ALA A 26 1.07 0.42 8.78
C ALA A 26 0.99 -0.92 9.55
N PRO A 27 0.32 -1.01 10.72
CA PRO A 27 0.23 -2.28 11.45
C PRO A 27 -0.47 -3.39 10.67
N PHE A 28 -1.47 -3.05 9.85
CA PHE A 28 -2.13 -4.02 8.98
C PHE A 28 -1.16 -4.56 7.93
N TRP A 29 -0.39 -3.68 7.28
CA TRP A 29 0.55 -4.08 6.25
C TRP A 29 1.74 -4.84 6.80
N ASP A 30 2.24 -4.49 7.99
CA ASP A 30 3.30 -5.23 8.66
C ASP A 30 2.88 -6.70 8.85
N ILE A 31 1.66 -6.93 9.34
CA ILE A 31 1.11 -8.29 9.52
C ILE A 31 0.95 -9.02 8.18
N VAL A 32 0.43 -8.35 7.15
CA VAL A 32 0.26 -8.95 5.81
C VAL A 32 1.61 -9.36 5.22
N ILE A 33 2.60 -8.48 5.30
CA ILE A 33 3.95 -8.72 4.80
C ILE A 33 4.60 -9.88 5.59
N ASP A 34 4.55 -9.85 6.92
CA ASP A 34 5.08 -10.90 7.77
C ASP A 34 4.47 -12.28 7.46
N SER A 35 3.16 -12.32 7.20
CA SER A 35 2.46 -13.56 6.86
C SER A 35 2.98 -14.19 5.56
N ALA A 36 3.37 -13.36 4.59
CA ALA A 36 3.90 -13.80 3.30
C ALA A 36 5.33 -14.37 3.38
N PHE A 37 6.07 -14.03 4.44
CA PHE A 37 7.44 -14.49 4.69
C PHE A 37 7.55 -15.58 5.77
N THR A 38 6.44 -16.18 6.19
CA THR A 38 6.48 -17.33 7.11
C THR A 38 7.17 -18.53 6.45
N PRO A 39 7.93 -19.36 7.20
CA PRO A 39 8.63 -20.52 6.62
C PRO A 39 7.72 -21.48 5.84
N SER A 40 6.48 -21.66 6.30
CA SER A 40 5.44 -22.44 5.61
C SER A 40 4.99 -21.77 4.30
N ALA A 41 4.81 -20.44 4.30
CA ALA A 41 4.48 -19.70 3.09
C ALA A 41 5.63 -19.71 2.08
N ILE A 42 6.89 -19.60 2.53
CA ILE A 42 8.07 -19.69 1.68
C ILE A 42 8.19 -21.08 1.04
N TRP A 43 7.96 -22.15 1.82
CA TRP A 43 7.95 -23.51 1.27
C TRP A 43 6.83 -23.69 0.24
N GLY A 44 5.63 -23.18 0.53
CA GLY A 44 4.52 -23.13 -0.42
C GLY A 44 4.88 -22.35 -1.68
N LEU A 45 5.56 -21.20 -1.53
CA LEU A 45 5.98 -20.32 -2.62
C LEU A 45 6.93 -21.02 -3.60
N LEU A 46 7.91 -21.76 -3.09
CA LEU A 46 8.85 -22.54 -3.91
C LEU A 46 8.16 -23.59 -4.79
N THR A 47 6.99 -24.08 -4.35
CA THR A 47 6.18 -25.04 -5.12
C THR A 47 5.07 -24.41 -5.96
N SER A 48 4.79 -23.12 -5.78
CA SER A 48 3.59 -22.43 -6.29
C SER A 48 3.73 -21.76 -7.67
N GLY A 49 4.83 -22.04 -8.39
CA GLY A 49 5.09 -21.50 -9.72
C GLY A 49 5.65 -20.07 -9.74
N TRP A 50 6.17 -19.66 -10.89
CA TRP A 50 6.97 -18.44 -11.06
C TRP A 50 6.21 -17.14 -10.76
N THR A 51 4.93 -17.05 -11.14
CA THR A 51 4.10 -15.86 -10.93
C THR A 51 3.87 -15.58 -9.45
N THR A 52 3.72 -16.61 -8.64
CA THR A 52 3.51 -16.48 -7.18
C THR A 52 4.79 -16.03 -6.48
N ILE A 53 5.96 -16.55 -6.92
CA ILE A 53 7.27 -16.09 -6.44
C ILE A 53 7.47 -14.60 -6.75
N GLN A 54 7.11 -14.15 -7.95
CA GLN A 54 7.20 -12.75 -8.34
C GLN A 54 6.30 -11.84 -7.47
N ALA A 55 5.10 -12.30 -7.12
CA ALA A 55 4.20 -11.58 -6.23
C ALA A 55 4.81 -11.43 -4.82
N ALA A 56 5.39 -12.50 -4.26
CA ALA A 56 6.05 -12.47 -2.96
C ALA A 56 7.26 -11.53 -2.92
N LEU A 57 8.09 -11.54 -3.98
CA LEU A 57 9.22 -10.60 -4.11
C LEU A 57 8.75 -9.14 -4.16
N SER A 58 7.59 -8.89 -4.79
CA SER A 58 6.99 -7.56 -4.89
C SER A 58 6.52 -7.02 -3.53
N LEU A 59 6.04 -7.89 -2.63
CA LEU A 59 5.69 -7.51 -1.25
C LEU A 59 6.89 -7.00 -0.46
N GLY A 60 8.08 -7.59 -0.66
CA GLY A 60 9.32 -7.10 -0.05
C GLY A 60 9.71 -5.70 -0.52
N LEU A 61 9.53 -5.40 -1.81
CA LEU A 61 9.76 -4.05 -2.36
C LEU A 61 8.75 -3.04 -1.80
N MET A 62 7.49 -3.46 -1.67
CA MET A 62 6.43 -2.64 -1.11
C MET A 62 6.72 -2.29 0.37
N SER A 63 7.19 -3.23 1.17
CA SER A 63 7.62 -3.00 2.56
C SER A 63 8.68 -1.90 2.67
N ARG A 64 9.73 -1.97 1.82
CA ARG A 64 10.77 -0.93 1.76
C ARG A 64 10.21 0.42 1.30
N GLY A 65 9.27 0.40 0.37
CA GLY A 65 8.53 1.57 -0.07
C GLY A 65 7.77 2.24 1.08
N TYR A 66 7.14 1.46 1.96
CA TYR A 66 6.50 1.98 3.18
C TYR A 66 7.49 2.57 4.17
N GLN A 67 8.55 1.82 4.49
CA GLN A 67 9.55 2.25 5.48
C GLN A 67 10.27 3.53 5.08
N SER A 68 10.53 3.71 3.78
CA SER A 68 11.14 4.93 3.23
C SER A 68 10.16 6.10 3.05
N GLY A 69 8.86 5.88 3.26
CA GLY A 69 7.81 6.86 2.99
C GLY A 69 7.55 7.12 1.50
N LEU A 70 8.13 6.31 0.61
CA LEU A 70 7.89 6.35 -0.83
C LEU A 70 6.45 5.94 -1.16
N ILE A 71 5.94 4.91 -0.48
CA ILE A 71 4.54 4.48 -0.59
C ILE A 71 3.76 5.06 0.59
N ARG A 72 2.65 5.74 0.28
CA ARG A 72 1.80 6.44 1.26
C ARG A 72 0.34 6.11 0.99
N PHE A 73 -0.46 6.06 2.05
CA PHE A 73 -1.91 5.88 1.97
C PHE A 73 -2.62 7.22 2.17
N GLY A 74 -3.05 7.81 1.07
CA GLY A 74 -3.91 8.99 1.08
C GLY A 74 -5.38 8.63 1.14
N LEU A 75 -6.11 9.33 2.00
CA LEU A 75 -7.56 9.40 1.92
C LEU A 75 -7.96 10.76 1.35
N ILE A 76 -8.87 10.75 0.38
CA ILE A 76 -9.52 11.95 -0.16
C ILE A 76 -11.02 11.75 -0.05
N CYS A 77 -11.72 12.72 0.53
CA CYS A 77 -13.17 12.76 0.63
C CYS A 77 -13.66 14.06 0.01
N ALA A 78 -14.72 14.00 -0.79
CA ALA A 78 -15.36 15.17 -1.38
C ALA A 78 -16.83 14.90 -1.70
N VAL A 79 -17.60 15.96 -1.94
CA VAL A 79 -19.00 15.93 -2.34
C VAL A 79 -19.11 16.41 -3.79
N LYS A 80 -19.93 15.73 -4.59
CA LYS A 80 -20.23 16.12 -5.98
C LYS A 80 -21.32 17.18 -6.03
#